data_AF-A0AAV7C1W0-F1
#
_entry.id   AF-A0AAV7C1W0-F1
#
_cell.length_a   1.000
_cell.length_b   1.000
_cell.length_c   1.000
_cell.angle_alpha   90.00
_cell.angle_beta   90.00
_cell.angle_gamma   90.00
#
_symmetry.space_group_name_H-M   'P 1'
#
loop_
_entity.id
_entity.type
_entity.pdbx_description
1 polymer ?
#
loop_
_entity_poly.entity_id
_entity_poly.type
_entity_poly.pdbx_seq_one_letter_code
_entity_poly.pdbx_strand_id
1 'polypeptide(L)'
;MKILLGIVMLLTSVWHQWQVHAEFFTSIGQMTDLIYKERDLVQSLKEYIREEEERLSKIKSWASRIEELTTRSTSDPEGYLAHPVNAYKLVKRLNTDWLSLENMVLQDSTKGFIANLTLQREFFPNEEDETGAAKALMRLQDTYRLDPDVIARGVLPGTKYVSSLSVDDCFGMGKIAYNDGDYYHTVLWMQEALKLLDEGEESTISKVDVLDYLSYTVFQLGDIHRAVELTRRLLVLDSSHDRAGTNLRYFERLLEKQRSEEKINTTTDKEPPTPNSGVYARPLDYLPERDTYEALCRGEGIRMTPRRQKRLFCRYHDGYRNPLLILSPIKEEDEWDSPSIVRYLDVLSNDEIEKIKQLAKPRLARATVRDPKTGVLTTANYRVSQSAWLEEYDDPVIARVNRRMQAITGLTVDTAELLQVANYGMGGQYEPHFDFSRKEEPDVFKRLGTGNRVATFLNYMSDVQAGGATVFPDFGAAVWPRKGTAVFWYNLFRSGEGDYRTRHAACPVLVGSKWVSNKWFHERGQEFLRPCGLTEVD
;
A
#
# COMPACT_ATOMS: atom_id res chain seq x y z
N MET A 1 66.60 -23.60 1.41
CA MET A 1 65.61 -24.55 1.95
C MET A 1 64.57 -23.73 2.73
N LYS A 2 63.33 -23.64 2.20
CA LYS A 2 62.10 -22.99 2.74
C LYS A 2 62.16 -21.44 2.84
N ILE A 3 61.62 -20.62 1.93
CA ILE A 3 60.24 -20.45 1.41
C ILE A 3 59.20 -20.32 2.53
N LEU A 4 58.68 -19.10 2.75
CA LEU A 4 57.23 -18.88 2.83
C LEU A 4 56.89 -17.42 2.50
N LEU A 5 56.10 -17.26 1.42
CA LEU A 5 55.50 -16.03 0.92
C LEU A 5 54.55 -15.43 1.96
N GLY A 6 54.65 -14.12 2.17
CA GLY A 6 53.57 -13.31 2.75
C GLY A 6 52.51 -13.04 1.68
N ILE A 7 51.37 -13.73 1.78
CA ILE A 7 50.17 -13.44 0.99
C ILE A 7 49.46 -12.26 1.66
N VAL A 8 49.51 -11.10 1.02
CA VAL A 8 48.61 -9.98 1.30
C VAL A 8 47.24 -10.37 0.73
N MET A 9 46.35 -10.89 1.58
CA MET A 9 44.93 -10.96 1.25
C MET A 9 44.34 -9.55 1.31
N LEU A 10 44.25 -8.90 0.15
CA LEU A 10 43.29 -7.84 -0.09
C LEU A 10 41.88 -8.45 0.01
N LEU A 11 41.32 -8.43 1.22
CA LEU A 11 39.89 -8.55 1.41
C LEU A 11 39.23 -7.27 0.87
N THR A 12 39.04 -7.23 -0.45
CA THR A 12 38.01 -6.36 -1.02
C THR A 12 36.68 -6.94 -0.56
N SER A 13 36.19 -6.44 0.58
CA SER A 13 34.80 -6.60 0.97
C SER A 13 33.96 -5.94 -0.13
N VAL A 14 33.58 -6.72 -1.14
CA VAL A 14 32.45 -6.40 -1.98
C VAL A 14 31.27 -6.41 -1.03
N TRP A 15 30.86 -5.22 -0.61
CA TRP A 15 29.55 -5.01 0.00
C TRP A 15 28.55 -5.37 -1.09
N HIS A 16 28.19 -6.65 -1.19
CA HIS A 16 26.89 -7.00 -1.70
C HIS A 16 25.91 -6.40 -0.69
N GLN A 17 25.46 -5.18 -0.97
CA GLN A 17 24.18 -4.72 -0.47
C GLN A 17 23.16 -5.74 -0.97
N TRP A 18 22.76 -6.66 -0.10
CA TRP A 18 21.56 -7.43 -0.33
C TRP A 18 20.44 -6.40 -0.36
N GLN A 19 20.06 -5.93 -1.55
CA GLN A 19 18.85 -5.17 -1.73
C GLN A 19 17.69 -6.13 -1.42
N VAL A 20 17.23 -6.06 -0.18
CA VAL A 20 15.99 -6.71 0.24
C VAL A 20 14.89 -6.09 -0.59
N HIS A 21 14.27 -6.87 -1.47
CA HIS A 21 13.13 -6.46 -2.27
C HIS A 21 11.95 -6.25 -1.31
N ALA A 22 11.75 -5.02 -0.87
CA ALA A 22 10.60 -4.64 -0.06
C ALA A 22 9.47 -4.21 -1.00
N GLU A 23 8.21 -4.53 -0.66
CA GLU A 23 7.07 -4.11 -1.46
C GLU A 23 7.02 -2.59 -1.60
N PHE A 24 6.95 -2.10 -2.84
CA PHE A 24 7.07 -0.68 -3.15
C PHE A 24 5.89 0.13 -2.62
N PHE A 25 4.66 -0.40 -2.68
CA PHE A 25 3.45 0.32 -2.27
C PHE A 25 3.42 0.66 -0.77
N THR A 26 4.18 -0.08 0.03
CA THR A 26 4.25 0.11 1.49
C THR A 26 5.03 1.36 1.90
N SER A 27 5.72 2.04 0.96
CA SER A 27 6.50 3.25 1.20
C SER A 27 6.42 4.27 0.06
N ILE A 28 5.94 5.47 0.38
CA ILE A 28 5.93 6.59 -0.58
C ILE A 28 7.36 7.01 -0.94
N GLY A 29 8.33 6.80 -0.06
CA GLY A 29 9.73 7.08 -0.36
C GLY A 29 10.22 6.30 -1.59
N GLN A 30 9.94 5.00 -1.65
CA GLN A 30 10.32 4.15 -2.77
C GLN A 30 9.45 4.41 -4.01
N MET A 31 8.14 4.64 -3.85
CA MET A 31 7.27 5.00 -4.98
C MET A 31 7.68 6.32 -5.66
N THR A 32 8.21 7.27 -4.89
CA THR A 32 8.70 8.55 -5.47
C THR A 32 9.85 8.31 -6.45
N ASP A 33 10.73 7.35 -6.15
CA ASP A 33 11.84 7.01 -7.04
C ASP A 33 11.33 6.38 -8.35
N LEU A 34 10.28 5.56 -8.30
CA LEU A 34 9.64 4.95 -9.47
C LEU A 34 9.09 5.98 -10.46
N ILE A 35 8.51 7.08 -9.96
CA ILE A 35 7.99 8.17 -10.82
C ILE A 35 9.12 8.78 -11.66
N TYR A 36 10.30 8.99 -11.05
CA TYR A 36 11.45 9.50 -11.80
C TYR A 36 11.96 8.49 -12.84
N LYS A 37 11.93 7.20 -12.52
CA LYS A 37 12.28 6.13 -13.48
C LYS A 37 11.32 6.07 -14.67
N GLU A 38 10.03 6.16 -14.41
CA GLU A 38 9.00 6.21 -15.47
C GLU A 38 9.22 7.42 -16.38
N ARG A 39 9.45 8.61 -15.81
CA ARG A 39 9.76 9.82 -16.59
C ARG A 39 10.96 9.62 -17.51
N ASP A 40 12.03 9.01 -17.02
CA ASP A 40 13.23 8.76 -17.81
C ASP A 40 12.98 7.72 -18.93
N LEU A 41 12.09 6.74 -18.71
CA LEU A 41 11.65 5.80 -19.75
C LEU A 41 10.75 6.44 -20.80
N VAL A 42 9.85 7.35 -20.41
CA VAL A 42 9.04 8.13 -21.35
C VAL A 42 9.93 8.97 -22.26
N GLN A 43 11.01 9.55 -21.71
CA GLN A 43 12.00 10.26 -22.52
C GLN A 43 12.69 9.32 -23.51
N SER A 44 13.12 8.13 -23.08
CA SER A 44 13.71 7.12 -23.96
C SER A 44 12.73 6.64 -25.05
N LEU A 45 11.44 6.52 -24.72
CA LEU A 45 10.39 6.16 -25.68
C LEU A 45 10.20 7.25 -26.75
N LYS A 46 10.24 8.53 -26.36
CA LYS A 46 10.16 9.65 -27.31
C LYS A 46 11.34 9.67 -28.28
N GLU A 47 12.53 9.35 -27.80
CA GLU A 47 13.73 9.23 -28.65
C GLU A 47 13.58 8.12 -29.68
N TYR A 48 13.11 6.94 -29.24
CA TYR A 48 12.78 5.83 -30.13
C TYR A 48 11.72 6.22 -31.18
N ILE A 49 10.63 6.87 -30.77
CA ILE A 49 9.57 7.32 -31.68
C ILE A 49 10.15 8.26 -32.75
N ARG A 50 10.99 9.21 -32.35
CA ARG A 50 11.62 10.16 -33.28
C ARG A 50 12.52 9.45 -34.30
N GLU A 51 13.28 8.45 -33.88
CA GLU A 51 14.13 7.65 -34.79
C GLU A 51 13.27 6.84 -35.78
N GLU A 52 12.17 6.26 -35.31
CA GLU A 52 11.20 5.57 -36.17
C GLU A 52 10.52 6.50 -37.17
N GLU A 53 10.10 7.69 -36.75
CA GLU A 53 9.52 8.70 -37.64
C GLU A 53 10.51 9.16 -38.71
N GLU A 54 11.78 9.37 -38.35
CA GLU A 54 12.82 9.74 -39.32
C GLU A 54 13.08 8.60 -40.32
N ARG A 55 13.16 7.35 -39.84
CA ARG A 55 13.30 6.15 -40.67
C ARG A 55 12.11 6.01 -41.63
N LEU A 56 10.90 6.11 -41.11
CA LEU A 56 9.67 6.02 -41.89
C LEU A 56 9.56 7.15 -42.92
N SER A 57 9.99 8.36 -42.57
CA SER A 57 10.04 9.50 -43.50
C SER A 57 10.99 9.24 -44.68
N LYS A 58 12.19 8.70 -44.42
CA LYS A 58 13.14 8.30 -45.46
C LYS A 58 12.57 7.20 -46.37
N ILE A 59 11.89 6.21 -45.80
CA ILE A 59 11.23 5.13 -46.55
C ILE A 59 10.10 5.69 -47.43
N LYS A 60 9.24 6.55 -46.88
CA LYS A 60 8.16 7.23 -47.62
C LYS A 60 8.69 8.03 -48.80
N SER A 61 9.73 8.85 -48.58
CA SER A 61 10.37 9.64 -49.64
C SER A 61 10.97 8.74 -50.75
N TRP A 62 11.60 7.64 -50.37
CA TRP A 62 12.13 6.68 -51.34
C TRP A 62 11.01 6.02 -52.15
N ALA A 63 9.92 5.60 -51.50
CA ALA A 63 8.77 4.98 -52.15
C ALA A 63 8.12 5.91 -53.18
N SER A 64 7.85 7.17 -52.83
CA SER A 64 7.31 8.17 -53.76
C SER A 64 8.22 8.41 -54.97
N ARG A 65 9.54 8.45 -54.77
CA ARG A 65 10.50 8.60 -55.87
C ARG A 65 10.49 7.40 -56.81
N ILE A 66 10.33 6.19 -56.29
CA ILE A 66 10.25 4.98 -57.13
C ILE A 66 8.94 4.92 -57.88
N GLU A 67 7.82 5.26 -57.24
CA GLU A 67 6.51 5.35 -57.87
C GLU A 67 6.53 6.27 -59.10
N GLU A 68 7.08 7.48 -58.96
CA GLU A 68 7.18 8.44 -60.08
C GLU A 68 8.06 7.91 -61.23
N LEU A 69 9.02 7.03 -60.94
CA LEU A 69 9.89 6.41 -61.94
C LEU A 69 9.23 5.19 -62.58
N THR A 70 8.50 4.38 -61.83
CA THR A 70 7.81 3.19 -62.34
C THR A 70 6.64 3.57 -63.22
N THR A 71 5.87 4.62 -62.89
CA THR A 71 4.80 5.15 -63.75
C THR A 71 5.33 5.54 -65.13
N ARG A 72 6.48 6.22 -65.20
CA ARG A 72 7.09 6.63 -66.47
C ARG A 72 7.69 5.47 -67.26
N SER A 73 8.27 4.47 -66.59
CA SER A 73 8.88 3.32 -67.28
C SER A 73 7.86 2.28 -67.77
N THR A 74 6.67 2.23 -67.17
CA THR A 74 5.62 1.25 -67.52
C THR A 74 4.71 1.72 -68.65
N SER A 75 4.63 3.03 -68.91
CA SER A 75 3.84 3.58 -70.01
C SER A 75 4.42 3.31 -71.41
N ASP A 76 5.75 3.17 -71.51
CA ASP A 76 6.47 2.79 -72.74
C ASP A 76 7.81 2.10 -72.39
N PRO A 77 7.80 0.78 -72.11
CA PRO A 77 8.99 0.08 -71.64
C PRO A 77 10.14 0.01 -72.66
N GLU A 78 9.83 -0.27 -73.93
CA GLU A 78 10.86 -0.38 -74.98
C GLU A 78 11.47 0.98 -75.32
N GLY A 79 10.66 2.03 -75.48
CA GLY A 79 11.17 3.38 -75.74
C GLY A 79 11.94 3.96 -74.55
N TYR A 80 11.50 3.67 -73.32
CA TYR A 80 12.23 4.08 -72.12
C TYR A 80 13.60 3.40 -72.02
N LEU A 81 13.69 2.09 -72.29
CA LEU A 81 14.93 1.31 -72.20
C LEU A 81 15.86 1.46 -73.41
N ALA A 82 15.37 1.95 -74.54
CA ALA A 82 16.18 2.27 -75.71
C ALA A 82 17.24 3.37 -75.42
N HIS A 83 17.02 4.21 -74.39
CA HIS A 83 18.00 5.19 -73.93
C HIS A 83 19.02 4.54 -72.96
N PRO A 84 20.32 4.49 -73.28
CA PRO A 84 21.33 3.75 -72.49
C PRO A 84 21.42 4.18 -71.01
N VAL A 85 21.18 5.46 -70.70
CA VAL A 85 21.17 5.97 -69.32
C VAL A 85 20.00 5.38 -68.52
N ASN A 86 18.83 5.19 -69.14
CA ASN A 86 17.64 4.66 -68.47
C ASN A 86 17.82 3.16 -68.18
N ALA A 87 18.39 2.42 -69.13
CA ALA A 87 18.77 1.02 -68.94
C ALA A 87 19.78 0.87 -67.78
N TYR A 88 20.85 1.68 -67.75
CA TYR A 88 21.80 1.69 -66.64
C TYR A 88 21.13 2.02 -65.29
N LYS A 89 20.28 3.06 -65.25
CA LYS A 89 19.58 3.48 -64.03
C LYS A 89 18.63 2.40 -63.50
N LEU A 90 17.96 1.65 -64.38
CA LEU A 90 17.13 0.51 -63.98
C LEU A 90 17.97 -0.62 -63.37
N VAL A 91 19.06 -1.00 -64.03
CA VAL A 91 19.97 -2.05 -63.54
C VAL A 91 20.57 -1.67 -62.18
N LYS A 92 21.08 -0.44 -62.05
CA LYS A 92 21.59 0.08 -60.77
C LYS A 92 20.50 0.07 -59.70
N ARG A 93 19.28 0.49 -60.03
CA ARG A 93 18.18 0.55 -59.07
C ARG A 93 17.88 -0.83 -58.51
N LEU A 94 17.67 -1.82 -59.38
CA LEU A 94 17.35 -3.20 -58.99
C LEU A 94 18.52 -3.88 -58.26
N ASN A 95 19.76 -3.62 -58.65
CA ASN A 95 20.93 -4.25 -58.06
C ASN A 95 21.43 -3.59 -56.76
N THR A 96 21.23 -2.29 -56.58
CA THR A 96 21.87 -1.53 -55.48
C THR A 96 20.88 -0.70 -54.67
N ASP A 97 20.02 0.07 -55.33
CA ASP A 97 19.13 1.00 -54.61
C ASP A 97 18.05 0.25 -53.81
N TRP A 98 17.56 -0.90 -54.31
CA TRP A 98 16.62 -1.77 -53.59
C TRP A 98 17.27 -2.45 -52.37
N LEU A 99 18.53 -2.91 -52.47
CA LEU A 99 19.28 -3.44 -51.32
C LEU A 99 19.48 -2.38 -50.22
N SER A 100 19.70 -1.12 -50.62
CA SER A 100 19.80 -0.01 -49.65
C SER A 100 18.48 0.25 -48.94
N LEU A 101 17.33 0.07 -49.60
CA LEU A 101 16.02 0.14 -48.97
C LEU A 101 15.83 -1.02 -47.99
N GLU A 102 16.15 -2.25 -48.41
CA GLU A 102 16.07 -3.44 -47.56
C GLU A 102 16.84 -3.23 -46.25
N ASN A 103 18.08 -2.75 -46.32
CA ASN A 103 18.88 -2.44 -45.13
C ASN A 103 18.24 -1.37 -44.24
N MET A 104 17.57 -0.36 -44.81
CA MET A 104 16.88 0.69 -44.05
C MET A 104 15.61 0.16 -43.36
N VAL A 105 14.88 -0.73 -44.03
CA VAL A 105 13.68 -1.39 -43.48
C VAL A 105 14.05 -2.36 -42.36
N LEU A 106 15.17 -3.07 -42.50
CA LEU A 106 15.69 -4.01 -41.50
C LEU A 106 16.46 -3.31 -40.35
N GLN A 107 16.73 -2.02 -40.45
CA GLN A 107 17.44 -1.29 -39.40
C GLN A 107 16.59 -1.26 -38.13
N ASP A 108 17.14 -1.85 -37.07
CA ASP A 108 16.54 -1.94 -35.74
C ASP A 108 16.87 -0.69 -34.91
N SER A 109 15.85 0.15 -34.71
CA SER A 109 15.87 1.34 -33.84
C SER A 109 15.50 1.02 -32.38
N THR A 110 15.06 -0.21 -32.09
CA THR A 110 14.53 -0.57 -30.75
C THR A 110 15.63 -0.76 -29.71
N LYS A 111 16.88 -1.01 -30.12
CA LYS A 111 17.98 -1.41 -29.23
C LYS A 111 18.22 -0.48 -28.06
N GLY A 112 18.23 0.83 -28.28
CA GLY A 112 18.48 1.82 -27.23
C GLY A 112 17.38 1.81 -26.16
N PHE A 113 16.13 1.87 -26.61
CA PHE A 113 14.96 1.85 -25.73
C PHE A 113 14.82 0.52 -24.99
N ILE A 114 14.93 -0.62 -25.68
CA ILE A 114 14.79 -1.95 -25.07
C ILE A 114 15.90 -2.22 -24.06
N ALA A 115 17.14 -1.80 -24.33
CA ALA A 115 18.23 -1.94 -23.37
C ALA A 115 17.99 -1.12 -22.10
N ASN A 116 17.52 0.12 -22.24
CA ASN A 116 17.17 0.97 -21.10
C ASN A 116 15.98 0.39 -20.31
N LEU A 117 14.90 -0.01 -20.99
CA LEU A 117 13.74 -0.65 -20.37
C LEU A 117 14.13 -1.91 -19.60
N THR A 118 14.97 -2.76 -20.19
CA THR A 118 15.45 -3.99 -19.55
C THR A 118 16.23 -3.68 -18.27
N LEU A 119 17.08 -2.65 -18.28
CA LEU A 119 17.85 -2.23 -17.11
C LEU A 119 16.97 -1.62 -16.02
N GLN A 120 15.95 -0.83 -16.38
CA GLN A 120 15.05 -0.25 -15.37
C GLN A 120 14.07 -1.27 -14.80
N ARG A 121 13.71 -2.31 -15.57
CA ARG A 121 12.73 -3.34 -15.17
C ARG A 121 13.16 -4.13 -13.92
N GLU A 122 14.46 -4.20 -13.63
CA GLU A 122 14.96 -4.78 -12.37
C GLU A 122 14.44 -4.03 -11.14
N PHE A 123 14.11 -2.74 -11.28
CA PHE A 123 13.61 -1.90 -10.20
C PHE A 123 12.10 -1.71 -10.23
N PHE A 124 11.38 -2.40 -11.12
CA PHE A 124 9.94 -2.26 -11.24
C PHE A 124 9.19 -3.07 -10.18
N PRO A 125 7.99 -2.61 -9.78
CA PRO A 125 7.06 -3.43 -9.03
C PRO A 125 6.74 -4.73 -9.77
N ASN A 126 6.45 -5.78 -9.00
CA ASN A 126 6.02 -7.08 -9.52
C ASN A 126 4.51 -7.33 -9.25
N GLU A 127 4.04 -8.54 -9.57
CA GLU A 127 2.62 -8.93 -9.37
C GLU A 127 2.19 -8.94 -7.88
N GLU A 128 3.12 -9.21 -6.95
CA GLU A 128 2.86 -9.14 -5.52
C GLU A 128 2.61 -7.69 -5.08
N ASP A 129 3.39 -6.73 -5.62
CA ASP A 129 3.21 -5.31 -5.36
C ASP A 129 1.85 -4.79 -5.86
N GLU A 130 1.46 -5.18 -7.07
CA GLU A 130 0.16 -4.83 -7.66
C GLU A 130 -0.99 -5.39 -6.83
N THR A 131 -0.91 -6.69 -6.48
CA THR A 131 -1.90 -7.35 -5.63
C THR A 131 -1.99 -6.70 -4.25
N GLY A 132 -0.85 -6.32 -3.67
CA GLY A 132 -0.79 -5.65 -2.38
C GLY A 132 -1.36 -4.24 -2.41
N ALA A 133 -1.13 -3.49 -3.49
CA ALA A 133 -1.75 -2.17 -3.71
C ALA A 133 -3.27 -2.27 -3.86
N ALA A 134 -3.77 -3.27 -4.60
CA ALA A 134 -5.20 -3.54 -4.72
C ALA A 134 -5.85 -3.83 -3.36
N LYS A 135 -5.23 -4.72 -2.56
CA LYS A 135 -5.69 -5.04 -1.20
C LYS A 135 -5.62 -3.82 -0.26
N ALA A 136 -4.64 -2.94 -0.45
CA ALA A 136 -4.55 -1.70 0.29
C ALA A 136 -5.73 -0.75 -0.02
N LEU A 137 -6.15 -0.65 -1.29
CA LEU A 137 -7.34 0.12 -1.67
C LEU A 137 -8.63 -0.47 -1.09
N MET A 138 -8.81 -1.79 -1.13
CA MET A 138 -9.97 -2.46 -0.50
C MET A 138 -10.00 -2.25 1.01
N ARG A 139 -8.84 -2.29 1.67
CA ARG A 139 -8.74 -1.95 3.10
C ARG A 139 -9.16 -0.50 3.39
N LEU A 140 -8.78 0.45 2.53
CA LEU A 140 -9.21 1.84 2.64
C LEU A 140 -10.72 1.96 2.43
N GLN A 141 -11.25 1.21 1.46
CA GLN A 141 -12.67 1.11 1.17
C GLN A 141 -13.45 0.69 2.43
N ASP A 142 -13.04 -0.41 3.06
CA ASP A 142 -13.63 -0.91 4.31
C ASP A 142 -13.53 0.11 5.45
N THR A 143 -12.30 0.50 5.77
CA THR A 143 -12.01 1.30 6.97
C THR A 143 -12.76 2.64 6.94
N TYR A 144 -12.79 3.28 5.77
CA TYR A 144 -13.38 4.60 5.60
C TYR A 144 -14.79 4.57 5.01
N ARG A 145 -15.38 3.39 4.81
CA ARG A 145 -16.71 3.19 4.19
C ARG A 145 -16.83 3.97 2.87
N LEU A 146 -15.85 3.80 2.00
CA LEU A 146 -15.82 4.49 0.72
C LEU A 146 -16.60 3.67 -0.31
N ASP A 147 -17.43 4.35 -1.09
CA ASP A 147 -18.07 3.72 -2.25
C ASP A 147 -17.00 3.44 -3.34
N PRO A 148 -17.07 2.29 -4.04
CA PRO A 148 -16.15 1.96 -5.14
C PRO A 148 -16.04 3.08 -6.18
N ASP A 149 -17.17 3.69 -6.53
CA ASP A 149 -17.28 4.85 -7.43
C ASP A 149 -16.43 6.06 -7.00
N VAL A 150 -16.31 6.31 -5.69
CA VAL A 150 -15.49 7.42 -5.15
C VAL A 150 -14.00 7.11 -5.36
N ILE A 151 -13.60 5.87 -5.11
CA ILE A 151 -12.23 5.39 -5.33
C ILE A 151 -11.92 5.37 -6.84
N ALA A 152 -12.83 4.84 -7.65
CA ALA A 152 -12.70 4.73 -9.10
C ALA A 152 -12.57 6.09 -9.78
N ARG A 153 -13.26 7.13 -9.31
CA ARG A 153 -13.05 8.51 -9.81
C ARG A 153 -11.84 9.22 -9.20
N GLY A 154 -11.18 8.64 -8.20
CA GLY A 154 -10.05 9.24 -7.49
C GLY A 154 -10.39 10.45 -6.61
N VAL A 155 -11.67 10.67 -6.28
CA VAL A 155 -12.14 11.85 -5.55
C VAL A 155 -12.13 11.57 -4.05
N LEU A 156 -10.94 11.53 -3.45
CA LEU A 156 -10.77 11.34 -2.00
C LEU A 156 -10.58 12.67 -1.25
N PRO A 157 -10.98 12.77 0.04
CA PRO A 157 -10.78 13.97 0.83
C PRO A 157 -9.30 14.38 0.89
N GLY A 158 -9.01 15.64 0.56
CA GLY A 158 -7.67 16.21 0.68
C GLY A 158 -6.72 15.91 -0.49
N THR A 159 -7.20 15.30 -1.58
CA THR A 159 -6.38 15.11 -2.79
C THR A 159 -6.28 16.39 -3.61
N LYS A 160 -5.08 16.65 -4.16
CA LYS A 160 -4.83 17.74 -5.12
C LYS A 160 -4.76 17.26 -6.57
N TYR A 161 -4.47 15.97 -6.74
CA TYR A 161 -4.26 15.30 -8.01
C TYR A 161 -5.24 14.14 -8.06
N VAL A 162 -5.94 13.99 -9.19
CA VAL A 162 -7.00 13.00 -9.38
C VAL A 162 -6.63 12.15 -10.58
N SER A 163 -6.73 10.84 -10.41
CA SER A 163 -6.68 9.84 -11.49
C SER A 163 -7.91 8.97 -11.33
N SER A 164 -8.49 8.54 -12.46
CA SER A 164 -9.56 7.55 -12.46
C SER A 164 -9.02 6.15 -12.71
N LEU A 165 -9.72 5.14 -12.19
CA LEU A 165 -9.57 3.75 -12.55
C LEU A 165 -10.43 3.47 -13.78
N SER A 166 -9.87 2.71 -14.72
CA SER A 166 -10.58 2.24 -15.91
C SER A 166 -11.44 1.01 -15.62
N VAL A 167 -12.24 0.57 -16.61
CA VAL A 167 -12.92 -0.74 -16.58
C VAL A 167 -11.93 -1.87 -16.29
N ASP A 168 -10.79 -1.89 -16.97
CA ASP A 168 -9.76 -2.92 -16.84
C ASP A 168 -9.19 -2.95 -15.41
N ASP A 169 -8.99 -1.77 -14.80
CA ASP A 169 -8.53 -1.65 -13.41
C ASP A 169 -9.58 -2.15 -12.40
N CYS A 170 -10.84 -1.73 -12.54
CA CYS A 170 -11.92 -2.18 -11.67
C CYS A 170 -12.17 -3.69 -11.79
N PHE A 171 -12.09 -4.24 -13.01
CA PHE A 171 -12.18 -5.68 -13.23
C PHE A 171 -10.99 -6.42 -12.62
N GLY A 172 -9.77 -5.88 -12.76
CA GLY A 172 -8.56 -6.40 -12.13
C GLY A 172 -8.69 -6.48 -10.61
N MET A 173 -9.15 -5.40 -9.97
CA MET A 173 -9.47 -5.34 -8.53
C MET A 173 -10.46 -6.44 -8.14
N GLY A 174 -11.58 -6.56 -8.87
CA GLY A 174 -12.58 -7.60 -8.60
C GLY A 174 -12.02 -9.03 -8.73
N LYS A 175 -11.14 -9.28 -9.70
CA LYS A 175 -10.48 -10.58 -9.86
C LYS A 175 -9.51 -10.91 -8.73
N ILE A 176 -8.76 -9.92 -8.26
CA ILE A 176 -7.87 -10.10 -7.10
C ILE A 176 -8.70 -10.49 -5.87
N ALA A 177 -9.79 -9.77 -5.59
CA ALA A 177 -10.70 -10.11 -4.50
C ALA A 177 -11.29 -11.53 -4.66
N TYR A 178 -11.70 -11.90 -5.87
CA TYR A 178 -12.29 -13.19 -6.17
C TYR A 178 -11.33 -14.35 -5.88
N ASN A 179 -10.08 -14.21 -6.32
CA ASN A 179 -9.04 -15.21 -6.12
C ASN A 179 -8.67 -15.40 -4.64
N ASP A 180 -8.81 -14.34 -3.84
CA ASP A 180 -8.63 -14.37 -2.39
C ASP A 180 -9.85 -14.94 -1.63
N GLY A 181 -10.96 -15.22 -2.34
CA GLY A 181 -12.23 -15.64 -1.73
C GLY A 181 -13.03 -14.49 -1.09
N ASP A 182 -12.63 -13.24 -1.32
CA ASP A 182 -13.36 -12.05 -0.88
C ASP A 182 -14.47 -11.72 -1.88
N TYR A 183 -15.56 -12.47 -1.76
CA TYR A 183 -16.73 -12.30 -2.60
C TYR A 183 -17.44 -10.96 -2.38
N TYR A 184 -17.30 -10.36 -1.19
CA TYR A 184 -17.87 -9.05 -0.88
C TYR A 184 -17.24 -7.96 -1.77
N HIS A 185 -15.92 -7.83 -1.76
CA HIS A 185 -15.23 -6.86 -2.60
C HIS A 185 -15.33 -7.21 -4.09
N THR A 186 -15.36 -8.50 -4.43
CA THR A 186 -15.57 -8.94 -5.82
C THR A 186 -16.85 -8.36 -6.39
N VAL A 187 -17.98 -8.47 -5.66
CA VAL A 187 -19.25 -7.92 -6.13
C VAL A 187 -19.14 -6.41 -6.36
N LEU A 188 -18.58 -5.68 -5.40
CA LEU A 188 -18.50 -4.23 -5.45
C LEU A 188 -17.69 -3.73 -6.65
N TRP A 189 -16.51 -4.31 -6.89
CA TRP A 189 -15.64 -3.91 -7.99
C TRP A 189 -16.13 -4.40 -9.35
N MET A 190 -16.74 -5.59 -9.43
CA MET A 190 -17.37 -6.06 -10.67
C MET A 190 -18.60 -5.23 -11.05
N GLN A 191 -19.37 -4.76 -10.06
CA GLN A 191 -20.49 -3.83 -10.31
C GLN A 191 -20.00 -2.48 -10.82
N GLU A 192 -18.91 -1.94 -10.27
CA GLU A 192 -18.33 -0.69 -10.77
C GLU A 192 -17.79 -0.85 -12.20
N ALA A 193 -17.09 -1.95 -12.50
CA ALA A 193 -16.64 -2.25 -13.86
C ALA A 193 -17.81 -2.37 -14.86
N LEU A 194 -18.90 -3.05 -14.46
CA LEU A 194 -20.09 -3.18 -15.29
C LEU A 194 -20.78 -1.82 -15.52
N LYS A 195 -20.79 -0.95 -14.51
CA LYS A 195 -21.35 0.39 -14.59
C LYS A 195 -20.55 1.26 -15.57
N LEU A 196 -19.22 1.26 -15.50
CA LEU A 196 -18.36 1.97 -16.46
C LEU A 196 -18.57 1.48 -17.91
N LEU A 197 -18.72 0.16 -18.11
CA LEU A 197 -19.09 -0.43 -19.40
C LEU A 197 -20.51 -0.06 -19.86
N ASP A 198 -21.46 0.14 -18.95
CA ASP A 198 -22.80 0.62 -19.25
C ASP A 198 -22.80 2.12 -19.60
N GLU A 199 -21.87 2.91 -19.06
CA GLU A 199 -21.62 4.32 -19.38
C GLU A 199 -20.87 4.53 -20.71
N GLY A 200 -20.32 3.47 -21.29
CA GLY A 200 -19.72 3.47 -22.63
C GLY A 200 -18.21 3.67 -22.67
N GLU A 201 -17.51 3.39 -21.58
CA GLU A 201 -16.04 3.39 -21.56
C GLU A 201 -15.48 2.28 -22.47
N GLU A 202 -14.50 2.62 -23.31
CA GLU A 202 -13.81 1.65 -24.18
C GLU A 202 -12.89 0.77 -23.34
N SER A 203 -13.04 -0.55 -23.46
CA SER A 203 -12.25 -1.54 -22.72
C SER A 203 -12.03 -2.80 -23.53
N THR A 204 -10.96 -3.53 -23.19
CA THR A 204 -10.72 -4.88 -23.73
C THR A 204 -11.59 -5.94 -23.04
N ILE A 205 -12.11 -5.63 -21.86
CA ILE A 205 -12.95 -6.52 -21.05
C ILE A 205 -14.40 -6.40 -21.52
N SER A 206 -15.04 -7.54 -21.77
CA SER A 206 -16.44 -7.56 -22.19
C SER A 206 -17.40 -7.57 -21.00
N LYS A 207 -18.64 -7.14 -21.22
CA LYS A 207 -19.72 -7.30 -20.22
C LYS A 207 -19.96 -8.77 -19.86
N VAL A 208 -19.68 -9.70 -20.77
CA VAL A 208 -19.80 -11.14 -20.53
C VAL A 208 -18.79 -11.60 -19.47
N ASP A 209 -17.54 -11.15 -19.57
CA ASP A 209 -16.48 -11.47 -18.60
C ASP A 209 -16.87 -11.00 -17.19
N VAL A 210 -17.32 -9.75 -17.06
CA VAL A 210 -17.74 -9.17 -15.77
C VAL A 210 -18.93 -9.93 -15.19
N LEU A 211 -19.95 -10.24 -16.01
CA LEU A 211 -21.15 -10.94 -15.57
C LEU A 211 -20.87 -12.40 -15.13
N ASP A 212 -19.88 -13.09 -15.71
CA ASP A 212 -19.54 -14.46 -15.30
C ASP A 212 -19.04 -14.48 -13.85
N TYR A 213 -18.06 -13.62 -13.52
CA TYR A 213 -17.57 -13.47 -12.16
C TYR A 213 -18.66 -12.98 -11.21
N LEU A 214 -19.41 -11.94 -11.60
CA LEU A 214 -20.42 -11.33 -10.73
C LEU A 214 -21.56 -12.31 -10.41
N SER A 215 -22.07 -13.04 -11.40
CA SER A 215 -23.18 -13.98 -11.20
C SER A 215 -22.81 -15.15 -10.27
N TYR A 216 -21.61 -15.72 -10.43
CA TYR A 216 -21.14 -16.77 -9.53
C TYR A 216 -20.87 -16.25 -8.12
N THR A 217 -20.27 -15.07 -7.98
CA THR A 217 -19.96 -14.45 -6.69
C THR A 217 -21.23 -14.14 -5.89
N VAL A 218 -22.23 -13.55 -6.54
CA VAL A 218 -23.54 -13.28 -5.94
C VAL A 218 -24.23 -14.56 -5.48
N PHE A 219 -24.09 -15.65 -6.24
CA PHE A 219 -24.54 -16.98 -5.81
C PHE A 219 -23.79 -17.48 -4.56
N GLN A 220 -22.46 -17.31 -4.48
CA GLN A 220 -21.67 -17.69 -3.29
C GLN A 220 -22.10 -16.93 -2.03
N LEU A 221 -22.59 -15.70 -2.18
CA LEU A 221 -23.16 -14.89 -1.09
C LEU A 221 -24.62 -15.27 -0.74
N GLY A 222 -25.18 -16.29 -1.40
CA GLY A 222 -26.52 -16.83 -1.11
C GLY A 222 -27.68 -16.14 -1.83
N ASP A 223 -27.41 -15.15 -2.68
CA ASP A 223 -28.44 -14.42 -3.44
C ASP A 223 -28.70 -15.09 -4.80
N ILE A 224 -29.42 -16.22 -4.74
CA ILE A 224 -29.70 -17.05 -5.92
C ILE A 224 -30.57 -16.30 -6.94
N HIS A 225 -31.49 -15.45 -6.48
CA HIS A 225 -32.37 -14.68 -7.36
C HIS A 225 -31.58 -13.75 -8.28
N ARG A 226 -30.66 -12.95 -7.71
CA ARG A 226 -29.82 -12.04 -8.49
C ARG A 226 -28.78 -12.78 -9.32
N ALA A 227 -28.27 -13.93 -8.84
CA ALA A 227 -27.42 -14.80 -9.65
C ALA A 227 -28.13 -15.24 -10.95
N VAL A 228 -29.38 -15.71 -10.86
CA VAL A 228 -30.19 -16.08 -12.04
C VAL A 228 -30.40 -14.89 -12.99
N GLU A 229 -30.73 -13.71 -12.46
CA GLU A 229 -30.91 -12.49 -13.24
C GLU A 229 -29.63 -12.15 -14.03
N LEU A 230 -28.49 -12.11 -13.36
CA LEU A 230 -27.19 -11.80 -13.96
C LEU A 230 -26.77 -12.84 -14.99
N THR A 231 -26.96 -14.13 -14.72
CA THR A 231 -26.65 -15.20 -15.68
C THR A 231 -27.56 -15.15 -16.91
N ARG A 232 -28.83 -14.76 -16.77
CA ARG A 232 -29.71 -14.52 -17.93
C ARG A 232 -29.23 -13.32 -18.75
N ARG A 233 -28.84 -12.23 -18.09
CA ARG A 233 -28.28 -11.04 -18.76
C ARG A 233 -27.00 -11.39 -19.53
N LEU A 234 -26.16 -12.28 -18.99
CA LEU A 234 -24.98 -12.82 -19.67
C LEU A 234 -25.37 -13.61 -20.92
N LEU A 235 -26.32 -14.56 -20.82
CA LEU A 235 -26.73 -15.41 -21.94
C LEU A 235 -27.46 -14.66 -23.07
N VAL A 236 -28.01 -13.47 -22.78
CA VAL A 236 -28.53 -12.57 -23.83
C VAL A 236 -27.39 -12.00 -24.68
N LEU A 237 -26.22 -11.77 -24.08
CA LEU A 237 -25.03 -11.26 -24.79
C LEU A 237 -24.25 -12.38 -25.48
N ASP A 238 -24.14 -13.54 -24.83
CA ASP A 238 -23.52 -14.75 -25.38
C ASP A 238 -24.35 -15.99 -25.06
N SER A 239 -25.21 -16.38 -25.99
CA SER A 239 -26.07 -17.56 -25.85
C SER A 239 -25.31 -18.89 -25.87
N SER A 240 -24.05 -18.89 -26.33
CA SER A 240 -23.21 -20.08 -26.44
C SER A 240 -22.31 -20.31 -25.23
N HIS A 241 -22.43 -19.50 -24.19
CA HIS A 241 -21.58 -19.58 -23.01
C HIS A 241 -21.89 -20.83 -22.14
N ASP A 242 -21.11 -21.90 -22.32
CA ASP A 242 -21.33 -23.21 -21.70
C ASP A 242 -21.47 -23.17 -20.16
N ARG A 243 -20.57 -22.45 -19.48
CA ARG A 243 -20.56 -22.31 -18.02
C ARG A 243 -21.83 -21.64 -17.51
N ALA A 244 -22.20 -20.48 -18.08
CA ALA A 244 -23.40 -19.73 -17.73
C ALA A 244 -24.67 -20.55 -17.95
N GLY A 245 -24.79 -21.27 -19.07
CA GLY A 245 -25.95 -22.14 -19.34
C GLY A 245 -26.07 -23.30 -18.36
N THR A 246 -24.96 -23.82 -17.85
CA THR A 246 -24.94 -24.85 -16.81
C THR A 246 -25.29 -24.28 -15.44
N ASN A 247 -24.69 -23.14 -15.07
CA ASN A 247 -24.97 -22.42 -13.83
C ASN A 247 -26.44 -22.02 -13.73
N LEU A 248 -27.04 -21.48 -14.80
CA LEU A 248 -28.45 -21.06 -14.81
C LEU A 248 -29.38 -22.22 -14.47
N ARG A 249 -29.21 -23.37 -15.13
CA ARG A 249 -30.01 -24.57 -14.86
C ARG A 249 -29.84 -25.06 -13.42
N TYR A 250 -28.64 -24.93 -12.87
CA TYR A 250 -28.37 -25.29 -11.48
C TYR A 250 -29.05 -24.32 -10.49
N PHE A 251 -28.91 -23.01 -10.70
CA PHE A 251 -29.54 -21.99 -9.86
C PHE A 251 -31.07 -22.06 -9.88
N GLU A 252 -31.67 -22.27 -11.06
CA GLU A 252 -33.12 -22.43 -11.21
C GLU A 252 -33.64 -23.66 -10.44
N ARG A 253 -32.93 -24.79 -10.48
CA ARG A 253 -33.27 -25.97 -9.68
C ARG A 253 -33.22 -25.70 -8.17
N LEU A 254 -32.24 -24.91 -7.71
CA LEU A 254 -32.15 -24.54 -6.29
C LEU A 254 -33.33 -23.64 -5.86
N LEU A 255 -33.72 -22.68 -6.69
CA LEU A 255 -34.91 -21.84 -6.44
C LEU A 255 -36.19 -22.66 -6.42
N GLU A 256 -36.36 -23.62 -7.33
CA GLU A 256 -37.50 -24.53 -7.32
C GLU A 256 -37.57 -25.36 -6.02
N LYS A 257 -36.42 -25.85 -5.56
CA LYS A 257 -36.31 -26.57 -4.30
C LYS A 257 -36.70 -25.68 -3.11
N GLN A 258 -36.16 -24.47 -3.00
CA GLN A 258 -36.53 -23.51 -1.95
C GLN A 258 -38.04 -23.22 -1.93
N ARG A 259 -38.62 -22.92 -3.10
CA ARG A 259 -40.07 -22.70 -3.23
C ARG A 259 -40.90 -23.91 -2.83
N SER A 260 -40.40 -25.13 -3.05
CA SER A 260 -41.09 -26.36 -2.63
C SER A 260 -41.04 -26.57 -1.12
N GLU A 261 -39.91 -26.24 -0.48
CA GLU A 261 -39.72 -26.32 0.97
C GLU A 261 -40.54 -25.25 1.72
N GLU A 262 -40.65 -24.04 1.17
CA GLU A 262 -41.49 -22.95 1.69
C GLU A 262 -42.98 -23.30 1.65
N LYS A 263 -43.45 -23.96 0.58
CA LYS A 263 -44.84 -24.44 0.46
C LYS A 263 -45.21 -25.55 1.44
N ILE A 264 -44.22 -26.26 1.99
CA ILE A 264 -44.43 -27.30 3.01
C ILE A 264 -44.51 -26.66 4.42
N ASN A 265 -43.87 -25.50 4.63
CA ASN A 265 -43.76 -24.82 5.94
C ASN A 265 -44.82 -23.71 6.19
N THR A 266 -45.85 -23.61 5.35
CA THR A 266 -46.97 -22.64 5.49
C THR A 266 -47.92 -22.93 6.66
N THR A 267 -47.42 -22.87 7.90
CA THR A 267 -48.22 -22.65 9.13
C THR A 267 -47.59 -21.61 10.07
N THR A 268 -46.54 -20.89 9.64
CA THR A 268 -46.04 -19.74 10.40
C THR A 268 -45.99 -18.51 9.49
N ASP A 269 -46.66 -17.44 9.92
CA ASP A 269 -46.63 -16.10 9.32
C ASP A 269 -45.19 -15.56 9.34
N LYS A 270 -44.39 -15.96 8.35
CA LYS A 270 -43.14 -15.29 8.01
C LYS A 270 -43.38 -14.53 6.72
N GLU A 271 -43.18 -13.22 6.77
CA GLU A 271 -43.18 -12.37 5.57
C GLU A 271 -42.29 -13.01 4.48
N PRO A 272 -42.69 -12.89 3.19
CA PRO A 272 -41.85 -13.36 2.10
C PRO A 272 -40.46 -12.73 2.22
N PRO A 273 -39.37 -13.49 1.97
CA PRO A 273 -38.03 -12.93 1.97
C PRO A 273 -38.02 -11.75 0.99
N THR A 274 -37.72 -10.56 1.51
CA THR A 274 -37.52 -9.37 0.69
C THR A 274 -36.42 -9.68 -0.34
N PRO A 275 -36.55 -9.23 -1.60
CA PRO A 275 -35.43 -9.32 -2.54
C PRO A 275 -34.24 -8.64 -1.87
N ASN A 276 -33.15 -9.36 -1.65
CA ASN A 276 -31.91 -8.76 -1.17
C ASN A 276 -31.63 -7.57 -2.10
N SER A 277 -31.50 -6.37 -1.54
CA SER A 277 -31.44 -5.09 -2.27
C SER A 277 -30.16 -4.91 -3.09
N GLY A 278 -29.42 -6.00 -3.36
CA GLY A 278 -28.06 -5.97 -3.88
C GLY A 278 -27.04 -5.45 -2.85
N VAL A 279 -27.43 -5.27 -1.59
CA VAL A 279 -26.56 -4.85 -0.49
C VAL A 279 -26.08 -6.09 0.24
N TYR A 280 -24.80 -6.40 0.10
CA TYR A 280 -24.16 -7.53 0.77
C TYR A 280 -23.50 -7.04 2.06
N ALA A 281 -23.63 -7.81 3.13
CA ALA A 281 -22.89 -7.54 4.36
C ALA A 281 -21.47 -8.09 4.24
N ARG A 282 -20.50 -7.33 4.75
CA ARG A 282 -19.12 -7.82 4.90
C ARG A 282 -19.11 -9.05 5.83
N PRO A 283 -18.33 -10.09 5.51
CA PRO A 283 -18.13 -11.22 6.42
C PRO A 283 -17.61 -10.77 7.79
N LEU A 284 -17.91 -11.56 8.82
CA LEU A 284 -17.35 -11.37 10.16
C LEU A 284 -15.82 -11.48 10.10
N ASP A 285 -15.15 -10.46 10.63
CA ASP A 285 -13.69 -10.44 10.70
C ASP A 285 -13.16 -11.28 11.88
N TYR A 286 -11.89 -11.71 11.78
CA TYR A 286 -11.24 -12.43 12.87
C TYR A 286 -10.90 -11.53 14.06
N LEU A 287 -10.81 -10.20 13.87
CA LEU A 287 -10.67 -9.21 14.92
C LEU A 287 -12.06 -8.81 15.46
N PRO A 288 -12.40 -9.18 16.70
CA PRO A 288 -13.70 -8.83 17.30
C PRO A 288 -13.92 -7.31 17.38
N GLU A 289 -12.84 -6.55 17.57
CA GLU A 289 -12.87 -5.09 17.71
C GLU A 289 -12.76 -4.31 16.38
N ARG A 290 -12.80 -4.99 15.22
CA ARG A 290 -12.58 -4.33 13.92
C ARG A 290 -13.53 -3.17 13.68
N ASP A 291 -14.82 -3.33 13.95
CA ASP A 291 -15.82 -2.28 13.73
C ASP A 291 -15.52 -1.03 14.57
N THR A 292 -15.16 -1.21 15.84
CA THR A 292 -14.78 -0.11 16.74
C THR A 292 -13.50 0.56 16.27
N TYR A 293 -12.51 -0.23 15.85
CA TYR A 293 -11.25 0.26 15.30
C TYR A 293 -11.47 1.12 14.03
N GLU A 294 -12.22 0.62 13.06
CA GLU A 294 -12.51 1.33 11.81
C GLU A 294 -13.35 2.58 12.08
N ALA A 295 -14.30 2.52 13.01
CA ALA A 295 -15.08 3.68 13.43
C ALA A 295 -14.20 4.78 14.02
N LEU A 296 -13.23 4.44 14.87
CA LEU A 296 -12.25 5.41 15.38
C LEU A 296 -11.40 6.01 14.27
N CYS A 297 -11.02 5.22 13.27
CA CYS A 297 -10.29 5.73 12.10
C CYS A 297 -11.11 6.75 11.29
N ARG A 298 -12.45 6.62 11.28
CA ARG A 298 -13.37 7.62 10.71
C ARG A 298 -13.67 8.81 11.63
N GLY A 299 -13.17 8.79 12.88
CA GLY A 299 -13.55 9.77 13.91
C GLY A 299 -14.95 9.54 14.50
N GLU A 300 -15.54 8.37 14.23
CA GLU A 300 -16.80 7.86 14.78
C GLU A 300 -16.47 7.06 16.05
N GLY A 301 -16.32 7.72 17.19
CA GLY A 301 -15.92 7.04 18.42
C GLY A 301 -16.50 7.65 19.69
N ILE A 302 -16.16 7.03 20.83
CA ILE A 302 -16.53 7.55 22.15
C ILE A 302 -15.85 8.91 22.33
N ARG A 303 -16.60 9.98 22.14
CA ARG A 303 -16.13 11.33 22.48
C ARG A 303 -16.10 11.47 23.98
N MET A 304 -15.06 12.13 24.49
CA MET A 304 -15.04 12.52 25.90
C MET A 304 -16.30 13.27 26.27
N THR A 305 -16.88 12.93 27.43
CA THR A 305 -17.96 13.73 27.97
C THR A 305 -17.43 15.15 28.30
N PRO A 306 -18.26 16.19 28.22
CA PRO A 306 -17.84 17.54 28.58
C PRO A 306 -17.22 17.63 29.99
N ARG A 307 -17.64 16.74 30.90
CA ARG A 307 -17.07 16.63 32.25
C ARG A 307 -15.64 16.10 32.26
N ARG A 308 -15.31 15.10 31.44
CA ARG A 308 -13.95 14.56 31.29
C ARG A 308 -13.06 15.55 30.54
N GLN A 309 -13.58 16.15 29.47
CA GLN A 309 -12.84 17.13 28.67
C GLN A 309 -12.39 18.35 29.49
N LYS A 310 -13.19 18.80 30.45
CA LYS A 310 -12.80 19.88 31.39
C LYS A 310 -11.59 19.54 32.29
N ARG A 311 -11.20 18.27 32.37
CA ARG A 311 -10.03 17.81 33.15
C ARG A 311 -8.76 17.75 32.30
N LEU A 312 -8.86 17.96 30.98
CA LEU A 312 -7.71 18.02 30.09
C LEU A 312 -7.14 19.43 30.10
N PHE A 313 -5.83 19.56 30.25
CA PHE A 313 -5.16 20.87 30.32
C PHE A 313 -3.88 20.89 29.50
N CYS A 314 -3.61 22.06 28.92
CA CYS A 314 -2.34 22.35 28.27
C CYS A 314 -1.40 23.00 29.30
N ARG A 315 -0.13 22.63 29.27
CA ARG A 315 0.86 23.08 30.26
C ARG A 315 2.27 23.14 29.69
N TYR A 316 3.14 23.86 30.39
CA TYR A 316 4.58 23.84 30.17
C TYR A 316 5.19 22.86 31.17
N HIS A 317 5.73 21.75 30.67
CA HIS A 317 6.31 20.68 31.47
C HIS A 317 7.84 20.84 31.55
N ASP A 318 8.38 20.95 32.76
CA ASP A 318 9.79 21.23 33.03
C ASP A 318 10.66 19.97 33.21
N GLY A 319 10.14 18.79 32.86
CA GLY A 319 10.89 17.53 32.95
C GLY A 319 11.07 17.03 34.37
N TYR A 320 10.16 17.34 35.30
CA TYR A 320 10.37 17.12 36.73
C TYR A 320 11.60 17.90 37.23
N ARG A 321 11.69 19.18 36.83
CA ARG A 321 12.85 20.06 37.04
C ARG A 321 14.14 19.56 36.39
N ASN A 322 14.03 18.96 35.20
CA ASN A 322 15.20 18.57 34.42
C ASN A 322 15.97 19.82 33.97
N PRO A 323 17.30 19.91 34.17
CA PRO A 323 18.08 21.08 33.77
C PRO A 323 17.93 21.51 32.31
N LEU A 324 17.62 20.57 31.40
CA LEU A 324 17.41 20.85 29.98
C LEU A 324 16.07 21.55 29.70
N LEU A 325 15.07 21.40 30.56
CA LEU A 325 13.70 21.87 30.35
C LEU A 325 13.27 23.00 31.31
N ILE A 326 14.10 23.39 32.29
CA ILE A 326 13.79 24.51 33.19
C ILE A 326 13.63 25.83 32.41
N LEU A 327 14.55 26.13 31.50
CA LEU A 327 14.54 27.39 30.73
C LEU A 327 13.77 27.29 29.41
N SER A 328 13.55 26.06 28.93
CA SER A 328 12.77 25.78 27.73
C SER A 328 11.82 24.60 27.99
N PRO A 329 10.76 24.80 28.81
CA PRO A 329 9.79 23.74 29.09
C PRO A 329 9.15 23.21 27.81
N ILE A 330 8.86 21.91 27.80
CA ILE A 330 8.13 21.31 26.68
C ILE A 330 6.64 21.66 26.79
N LYS A 331 6.00 21.90 25.66
CA LYS A 331 4.55 22.12 25.60
C LYS A 331 3.86 20.76 25.66
N GLU A 332 2.96 20.61 26.61
CA GLU A 332 2.26 19.36 26.91
C GLU A 332 0.75 19.57 26.83
N GLU A 333 0.03 18.65 26.20
CA GLU A 333 -1.43 18.64 26.05
C GLU A 333 -1.97 17.26 26.43
N ASP A 334 -3.00 17.21 27.28
CA ASP A 334 -3.70 15.96 27.57
C ASP A 334 -4.61 15.57 26.40
N GLU A 335 -4.32 14.43 25.76
CA GLU A 335 -5.17 13.83 24.73
C GLU A 335 -6.24 12.93 25.37
N TRP A 336 -5.90 12.28 26.49
CA TRP A 336 -6.82 11.42 27.23
C TRP A 336 -6.53 11.36 28.74
N ASP A 337 -7.57 11.30 29.58
CA ASP A 337 -7.47 11.38 31.03
C ASP A 337 -7.28 10.01 31.72
N SER A 338 -7.82 8.93 31.15
CA SER A 338 -7.66 7.57 31.70
C SER A 338 -7.87 6.47 30.63
N PRO A 339 -6.84 5.67 30.32
CA PRO A 339 -5.43 5.84 30.72
C PRO A 339 -4.87 7.18 30.21
N SER A 340 -3.82 7.70 30.86
CA SER A 340 -3.25 9.00 30.50
C SER A 340 -2.57 8.91 29.14
N ILE A 341 -3.06 9.67 28.16
CA ILE A 341 -2.39 9.90 26.87
C ILE A 341 -2.01 11.37 26.82
N VAL A 342 -0.74 11.64 26.59
CA VAL A 342 -0.20 12.99 26.56
C VAL A 342 0.43 13.25 25.20
N ARG A 343 0.15 14.41 24.61
CA ARG A 343 0.86 14.94 23.45
C ARG A 343 1.88 15.97 23.90
N TYR A 344 3.10 15.84 23.40
CA TYR A 344 4.13 16.87 23.47
C TYR A 344 4.23 17.59 22.12
N LEU A 345 4.25 18.92 22.14
CA LEU A 345 4.41 19.73 20.93
C LEU A 345 5.87 20.15 20.74
N ASP A 346 6.25 20.39 19.48
CA ASP A 346 7.57 20.90 19.09
C ASP A 346 8.74 20.04 19.61
N VAL A 347 8.54 18.72 19.69
CA VAL A 347 9.53 17.75 20.16
C VAL A 347 10.66 17.56 19.15
N LEU A 348 10.33 17.55 17.87
CA LEU A 348 11.29 17.40 16.78
C LEU A 348 11.24 18.59 15.83
N SER A 349 12.41 19.14 15.51
CA SER A 349 12.53 20.16 14.46
C SER A 349 12.48 19.55 13.06
N ASN A 350 12.19 20.37 12.05
CA ASN A 350 12.17 19.92 10.65
C ASN A 350 13.52 19.33 10.20
N ASP A 351 14.64 19.93 10.61
CA ASP A 351 15.98 19.46 10.23
C ASP A 351 16.29 18.11 10.87
N GLU A 352 15.90 17.90 12.13
CA GLU A 352 16.04 16.60 12.80
C GLU A 352 15.20 15.53 12.10
N ILE A 353 13.95 15.86 11.76
CA ILE A 353 13.04 14.97 11.05
C ILE A 353 13.63 14.52 9.71
N GLU A 354 14.10 15.46 8.88
CA GLU A 354 14.62 15.11 7.56
C GLU A 354 15.93 14.33 7.66
N LYS A 355 16.79 14.64 8.65
CA LYS A 355 17.99 13.88 8.92
C LYS A 355 17.68 12.44 9.35
N ILE A 356 16.70 12.24 10.24
CA ILE A 356 16.26 10.90 10.67
C ILE A 356 15.69 10.12 9.48
N LYS A 357 14.85 10.74 8.65
CA LYS A 357 14.33 10.10 7.43
C LYS A 357 15.45 9.71 6.47
N GLN A 358 16.45 10.57 6.27
CA GLN A 358 17.60 10.29 5.40
C GLN A 358 18.38 9.05 5.88
N LEU A 359 18.61 8.92 7.18
CA LEU A 359 19.30 7.77 7.77
C LEU A 359 18.45 6.49 7.68
N ALA A 360 17.13 6.61 7.83
CA ALA A 360 16.21 5.48 7.82
C ALA A 360 15.93 4.92 6.41
N LYS A 361 15.76 5.78 5.40
CA LYS A 361 15.41 5.39 4.02
C LYS A 361 16.18 4.18 3.46
N PRO A 362 17.53 4.12 3.52
CA PRO A 362 18.28 2.99 2.97
C PRO A 362 18.15 1.70 3.80
N ARG A 363 17.63 1.79 5.03
CA ARG A 363 17.46 0.66 5.97
C ARG A 363 16.00 0.24 6.11
N LEU A 364 15.07 0.88 5.41
CA LEU A 364 13.66 0.52 5.43
C LEU A 364 13.49 -0.87 4.82
N ALA A 365 13.09 -1.81 5.66
CA ALA A 365 12.71 -3.14 5.24
C ALA A 365 11.27 -3.40 5.66
N ARG A 366 10.59 -4.28 4.92
CA ARG A 366 9.24 -4.71 5.29
C ARG A 366 9.25 -5.31 6.68
N ALA A 367 8.31 -4.90 7.52
CA ALA A 367 8.17 -5.49 8.85
C ALA A 367 7.85 -6.99 8.71
N THR A 368 8.77 -7.85 9.11
CA THR A 368 8.55 -9.29 9.19
C THR A 368 8.12 -9.65 10.60
N VAL A 369 7.17 -10.57 10.70
CA VAL A 369 6.71 -11.09 11.99
C VAL A 369 7.01 -12.57 12.02
N ARG A 370 7.29 -13.08 13.22
CA ARG A 370 7.49 -14.51 13.41
C ARG A 370 6.12 -15.16 13.46
N ASP A 371 5.80 -15.98 12.47
CA ASP A 371 4.57 -16.74 12.44
C ASP A 371 4.46 -17.60 13.71
N PRO A 372 3.40 -17.46 14.53
CA PRO A 372 3.27 -18.18 15.78
C PRO A 372 3.07 -19.69 15.61
N LYS A 373 2.62 -20.16 14.45
CA LYS A 373 2.43 -21.59 14.12
C LYS A 373 3.67 -22.22 13.50
N THR A 374 4.31 -21.53 12.56
CA THR A 374 5.43 -22.09 11.77
C THR A 374 6.80 -21.65 12.28
N GLY A 375 6.87 -20.56 13.05
CA GLY A 375 8.11 -20.00 13.57
C GLY A 375 8.98 -19.29 12.54
N VAL A 376 8.56 -19.25 11.27
CA VAL A 376 9.23 -18.60 10.14
C VAL A 376 8.89 -17.11 10.12
N LEU A 377 9.83 -16.27 9.69
CA LEU A 377 9.57 -14.85 9.46
C LEU A 377 8.70 -14.71 8.20
N THR A 378 7.45 -14.31 8.36
CA THR A 378 6.51 -14.06 7.27
C THR A 378 6.11 -12.58 7.23
N THR A 379 5.69 -12.10 6.07
CA THR A 379 5.15 -10.76 5.90
C THR A 379 3.75 -10.71 6.53
N ALA A 380 3.53 -9.75 7.42
CA ALA A 380 2.31 -9.67 8.21
C ALA A 380 1.22 -8.89 7.46
N ASN A 381 0.12 -9.53 7.09
CA ASN A 381 -1.05 -8.81 6.53
C ASN A 381 -1.61 -7.76 7.51
N TYR A 382 -1.41 -7.97 8.82
CA TYR A 382 -1.86 -7.08 9.89
C TYR A 382 -0.95 -5.86 10.14
N ARG A 383 0.29 -5.85 9.62
CA ARG A 383 1.22 -4.72 9.73
C ARG A 383 1.84 -4.41 8.37
N VAL A 384 1.25 -3.42 7.70
CA VAL A 384 1.70 -2.97 6.38
C VAL A 384 2.48 -1.68 6.55
N SER A 385 3.77 -1.84 6.87
CA SER A 385 4.72 -0.74 7.08
C SER A 385 6.13 -1.20 6.77
N GLN A 386 7.00 -0.26 6.36
CA GLN A 386 8.43 -0.47 6.38
C GLN A 386 9.03 0.10 7.65
N SER A 387 10.03 -0.56 8.23
CA SER A 387 10.69 -0.11 9.45
C SER A 387 12.21 -0.16 9.32
N ALA A 388 12.87 0.78 9.97
CA ALA A 388 14.32 0.86 10.13
C ALA A 388 14.62 1.09 11.61
N TRP A 389 15.81 0.68 12.05
CA TRP A 389 16.27 0.88 13.43
C TRP A 389 17.55 1.72 13.40
N LEU A 390 17.57 2.77 14.21
CA LEU A 390 18.66 3.72 14.30
C LEU A 390 19.27 3.73 15.70
N GLU A 391 20.59 3.73 15.74
CA GLU A 391 21.41 3.74 16.95
C GLU A 391 21.98 5.14 17.22
N GLU A 392 22.42 5.39 18.46
CA GLU A 392 22.97 6.71 18.82
C GLU A 392 24.27 7.03 18.09
N TYR A 393 25.07 6.02 17.75
CA TYR A 393 26.32 6.21 17.03
C TYR A 393 26.12 6.44 15.53
N ASP A 394 24.91 6.21 14.99
CA ASP A 394 24.64 6.44 13.56
C ASP A 394 24.73 7.93 13.21
N ASP A 395 24.25 8.80 14.10
CA ASP A 395 24.35 10.25 13.96
C ASP A 395 24.08 10.97 15.29
N PRO A 396 24.80 12.07 15.62
CA PRO A 396 24.55 12.86 16.82
C PRO A 396 23.11 13.34 17.00
N VAL A 397 22.31 13.44 15.93
CA VAL A 397 20.88 13.78 16.01
C VAL A 397 20.10 12.74 16.82
N ILE A 398 20.41 11.46 16.68
CA ILE A 398 19.71 10.37 17.37
C ILE A 398 19.97 10.45 18.87
N ALA A 399 21.23 10.65 19.26
CA ALA A 399 21.62 10.84 20.66
C ALA A 399 20.95 12.08 21.28
N ARG A 400 20.85 13.20 20.54
CA ARG A 400 20.14 14.40 21.02
C ARG A 400 18.65 14.15 21.23
N VAL A 401 18.00 13.45 20.30
CA VAL A 401 16.58 13.11 20.39
C VAL A 401 16.31 12.14 21.56
N ASN A 402 17.15 11.11 21.75
CA ASN A 402 17.05 10.21 22.91
C ASN A 402 17.19 10.96 24.24
N ARG A 403 18.20 11.83 24.37
CA ARG A 403 18.39 12.67 25.57
C ARG A 403 17.19 13.57 25.84
N ARG A 404 16.57 14.13 24.79
CA ARG A 404 15.35 14.94 24.90
C ARG A 404 14.18 14.10 25.40
N MET A 405 13.96 12.92 24.84
CA MET A 405 12.89 12.01 25.29
C MET A 405 13.07 11.62 26.76
N GLN A 406 14.29 11.30 27.20
CA GLN A 406 14.60 11.06 28.62
C GLN A 406 14.31 12.26 29.50
N ALA A 407 14.67 13.47 29.06
CA ALA A 407 14.39 14.70 29.83
C ALA A 407 12.89 15.00 29.96
N ILE A 408 12.12 14.69 28.91
CA ILE A 408 10.66 14.87 28.91
C ILE A 408 9.98 13.84 29.83
N THR A 409 10.30 12.55 29.68
CA THR A 409 9.58 11.47 30.37
C THR A 409 10.08 11.21 31.79
N GLY A 410 11.32 11.61 32.09
CA GLY A 410 12.02 11.21 33.32
C GLY A 410 12.50 9.75 33.32
N LEU A 411 12.29 9.00 32.24
CA LEU A 411 12.70 7.60 32.10
C LEU A 411 14.08 7.51 31.44
N THR A 412 14.96 6.64 31.93
CA THR A 412 16.28 6.43 31.29
C THR A 412 16.13 5.79 29.92
N VAL A 413 16.95 6.23 28.95
CA VAL A 413 17.07 5.57 27.64
C VAL A 413 18.14 4.49 27.59
N ASP A 414 18.92 4.28 28.66
CA ASP A 414 20.05 3.33 28.68
C ASP A 414 19.63 1.89 28.38
N THR A 415 18.42 1.52 28.81
CA THR A 415 17.80 0.20 28.58
C THR A 415 16.69 0.26 27.53
N ALA A 416 16.43 1.42 26.95
CA ALA A 416 15.40 1.60 25.94
C ALA A 416 15.85 1.04 24.59
N GLU A 417 14.89 0.62 23.77
CA GLU A 417 15.20 0.08 22.45
C GLU A 417 15.79 1.14 21.50
N LEU A 418 16.36 0.69 20.39
CA LEU A 418 16.79 1.56 19.29
C LEU A 418 15.63 2.41 18.79
N LEU A 419 15.93 3.57 18.18
CA LEU A 419 14.90 4.41 17.61
C LEU A 419 14.33 3.71 16.37
N GLN A 420 13.12 3.17 16.47
CA GLN A 420 12.43 2.58 15.34
C GLN A 420 11.87 3.70 14.47
N VAL A 421 12.18 3.74 13.18
CA VAL A 421 11.54 4.63 12.22
C VAL A 421 10.63 3.80 11.33
N ALA A 422 9.37 4.18 11.21
CA ALA A 422 8.40 3.50 10.36
C ALA A 422 7.83 4.45 9.30
N ASN A 423 7.64 3.92 8.09
CA ASN A 423 6.91 4.57 7.02
C ASN A 423 5.68 3.74 6.62
N TYR A 424 4.54 4.40 6.56
CA TYR A 424 3.29 3.86 6.04
C TYR A 424 2.96 4.57 4.73
N GLY A 425 2.97 3.80 3.64
CA GLY A 425 2.49 4.17 2.31
C GLY A 425 0.98 4.01 2.17
N MET A 426 0.52 3.72 0.95
CA MET A 426 -0.90 3.58 0.62
C MET A 426 -1.54 2.45 1.44
N GLY A 427 -2.62 2.74 2.17
CA GLY A 427 -3.32 1.75 3.00
C GLY A 427 -2.45 1.10 4.09
N GLY A 428 -1.26 1.66 4.34
CA GLY A 428 -0.35 1.18 5.36
C GLY A 428 -0.96 1.35 6.73
N GLN A 429 -1.00 0.26 7.51
CA GLN A 429 -1.64 0.20 8.81
C GLN A 429 -0.82 -0.63 9.80
N TYR A 430 -1.19 -0.54 11.07
CA TYR A 430 -0.84 -1.53 12.07
C TYR A 430 -2.10 -1.85 12.86
N GLU A 431 -2.60 -3.08 12.71
CA GLU A 431 -3.77 -3.56 13.45
C GLU A 431 -3.63 -3.45 14.98
N PRO A 432 -4.74 -3.47 15.73
CA PRO A 432 -4.74 -3.40 17.18
C PRO A 432 -3.76 -4.37 17.85
N HIS A 433 -2.82 -3.82 18.62
CA HIS A 433 -1.77 -4.57 19.30
C HIS A 433 -1.41 -3.96 20.66
N PHE A 434 -0.60 -4.71 21.40
CA PHE A 434 0.05 -4.25 22.62
C PHE A 434 1.54 -4.05 22.34
N ASP A 435 2.10 -3.02 22.96
CA ASP A 435 3.55 -2.84 22.93
C ASP A 435 4.27 -3.70 23.97
N PHE A 436 3.58 -4.18 25.01
CA PHE A 436 4.14 -5.04 26.06
C PHE A 436 3.87 -6.52 25.77
N SER A 437 4.72 -7.42 26.29
CA SER A 437 4.48 -8.87 26.25
C SER A 437 3.44 -9.28 27.27
N ARG A 438 2.49 -10.12 26.85
CA ARG A 438 1.45 -10.68 27.73
C ARG A 438 1.93 -11.93 28.45
N LYS A 439 1.38 -12.22 29.64
CA LYS A 439 1.76 -13.41 30.45
C LYS A 439 1.57 -14.75 29.71
N GLU A 440 0.64 -14.79 28.77
CA GLU A 440 0.26 -15.97 27.97
C GLU A 440 1.19 -16.18 26.76
N GLU A 441 2.04 -15.20 26.44
CA GLU A 441 2.96 -15.25 25.31
C GLU A 441 4.35 -15.68 25.75
N PRO A 442 5.15 -16.31 24.87
CA PRO A 442 6.56 -16.51 25.14
C PRO A 442 7.21 -15.14 25.39
N ASP A 443 7.63 -14.89 26.62
CA ASP A 443 8.29 -13.64 26.99
C ASP A 443 9.55 -13.44 26.15
N VAL A 444 9.42 -12.61 25.11
CA VAL A 444 10.48 -12.33 24.14
C VAL A 444 11.61 -11.53 24.83
N PHE A 445 11.27 -10.79 25.89
CA PHE A 445 12.17 -9.91 26.61
C PHE A 445 12.99 -10.63 27.69
N LYS A 446 12.59 -11.84 28.12
CA LYS A 446 13.39 -12.70 29.00
C LYS A 446 14.81 -12.92 28.51
N ARG A 447 15.02 -12.99 27.19
CA ARG A 447 16.35 -13.16 26.59
C ARG A 447 17.18 -11.88 26.56
N LEU A 448 16.53 -10.72 26.51
CA LEU A 448 17.18 -9.40 26.52
C LEU A 448 17.59 -8.98 27.93
N GLY A 449 16.89 -9.47 28.95
CA GLY A 449 17.20 -9.15 30.35
C GLY A 449 16.95 -7.69 30.72
N THR A 450 16.18 -6.95 29.90
CA THR A 450 15.79 -5.56 30.10
C THR A 450 14.38 -5.41 30.70
N GLY A 451 13.61 -6.50 30.79
CA GLY A 451 12.22 -6.46 31.27
C GLY A 451 11.23 -6.05 30.18
N ASN A 452 9.97 -5.90 30.54
CA ASN A 452 8.89 -5.57 29.61
C ASN A 452 8.92 -4.07 29.22
N ARG A 453 8.15 -3.67 28.21
CA ARG A 453 8.08 -2.28 27.74
C ARG A 453 7.10 -1.49 28.61
N VAL A 454 7.62 -0.59 29.46
CA VAL A 454 6.86 0.24 30.40
C VAL A 454 6.08 1.35 29.70
N ALA A 455 6.65 1.94 28.67
CA ALA A 455 6.07 3.11 28.02
C ALA A 455 6.48 3.22 26.56
N THR A 456 5.66 3.92 25.80
CA THR A 456 5.86 4.19 24.38
C THR A 456 5.90 5.69 24.14
N PHE A 457 6.88 6.14 23.36
CA PHE A 457 7.03 7.52 22.92
C PHE A 457 7.07 7.57 21.40
N LEU A 458 5.96 7.98 20.80
CA LEU A 458 5.72 7.95 19.37
C LEU A 458 5.82 9.36 18.78
N ASN A 459 6.88 9.66 18.03
CA ASN A 459 7.02 10.92 17.31
C ASN A 459 6.31 10.87 15.94
N TYR A 460 5.58 11.93 15.60
CA TYR A 460 5.05 12.16 14.25
C TYR A 460 6.02 13.02 13.43
N MET A 461 6.49 12.47 12.32
CA MET A 461 7.51 13.09 11.44
C MET A 461 6.94 13.56 10.09
N SER A 462 5.63 13.45 9.89
CA SER A 462 4.90 14.01 8.76
C SER A 462 3.50 14.44 9.17
N ASP A 463 2.97 15.43 8.45
CA ASP A 463 1.55 15.71 8.44
C ASP A 463 0.88 14.76 7.45
N VAL A 464 -0.24 14.17 7.87
CA VAL A 464 -1.02 13.24 7.05
C VAL A 464 -2.32 13.93 6.66
N GLN A 465 -2.59 14.01 5.36
CA GLN A 465 -3.73 14.76 4.82
C GLN A 465 -5.06 14.12 5.22
N ALA A 466 -5.15 12.79 5.13
CA ALA A 466 -6.33 12.04 5.57
C ALA A 466 -5.94 10.64 6.09
N GLY A 467 -6.63 10.20 7.13
CA GLY A 467 -6.36 8.91 7.79
C GLY A 467 -5.10 8.91 8.65
N GLY A 468 -4.56 7.73 8.94
CA GLY A 468 -3.29 7.60 9.66
C GLY A 468 -3.33 7.89 11.17
N ALA A 469 -4.50 8.06 11.79
CA ALA A 469 -4.63 8.25 13.24
C ALA A 469 -4.02 7.09 14.04
N THR A 470 -3.54 7.39 15.25
CA THR A 470 -3.23 6.36 16.26
C THR A 470 -4.45 6.24 17.15
N VAL A 471 -5.08 5.07 17.18
CA VAL A 471 -6.37 4.86 17.86
C VAL A 471 -6.25 3.83 18.97
N PHE A 472 -7.06 3.98 20.01
CA PHE A 472 -7.13 3.10 21.17
C PHE A 472 -8.55 2.53 21.30
N PRO A 473 -8.83 1.35 20.69
CA PRO A 473 -10.18 0.80 20.58
C PRO A 473 -10.94 0.65 21.90
N ASP A 474 -10.25 0.22 22.96
CA ASP A 474 -10.86 -0.13 24.24
C ASP A 474 -11.53 1.05 24.95
N PHE A 475 -11.01 2.27 24.77
CA PHE A 475 -11.54 3.48 25.40
C PHE A 475 -11.90 4.59 24.43
N GLY A 476 -11.73 4.37 23.12
CA GLY A 476 -12.24 5.23 22.06
C GLY A 476 -11.43 6.50 21.80
N ALA A 477 -10.15 6.54 22.19
CA ALA A 477 -9.30 7.68 21.86
C ALA A 477 -8.75 7.57 20.43
N ALA A 478 -8.59 8.73 19.78
CA ALA A 478 -7.98 8.84 18.46
C ALA A 478 -7.07 10.06 18.43
N VAL A 479 -5.80 9.84 18.08
CA VAL A 479 -4.76 10.86 18.09
C VAL A 479 -4.24 11.05 16.67
N TRP A 480 -4.57 12.20 16.08
CA TRP A 480 -4.22 12.49 14.69
C TRP A 480 -2.75 12.91 14.55
N PRO A 481 -2.05 12.48 13.47
CA PRO A 481 -0.65 12.83 13.25
C PRO A 481 -0.48 14.34 13.06
N ARG A 482 0.49 14.92 13.74
CA ARG A 482 0.91 16.32 13.56
C ARG A 482 2.42 16.39 13.57
N LYS A 483 3.03 16.83 12.48
CA LYS A 483 4.49 16.84 12.33
C LYS A 483 5.16 17.58 13.47
N GLY A 484 6.24 17.00 14.00
CA GLY A 484 7.04 17.57 15.09
C GLY A 484 6.48 17.30 16.49
N THR A 485 5.29 16.71 16.61
CA THR A 485 4.70 16.33 17.90
C THR A 485 5.04 14.89 18.28
N ALA A 486 4.88 14.56 19.55
CA ALA A 486 4.99 13.20 20.04
C ALA A 486 3.82 12.83 20.94
N VAL A 487 3.47 11.55 20.99
CA VAL A 487 2.44 11.01 21.88
C VAL A 487 3.08 10.01 22.81
N PHE A 488 2.70 10.09 24.08
CA PHE A 488 3.26 9.28 25.14
C PHE A 488 2.16 8.63 25.97
N TRP A 489 2.35 7.34 26.28
CA TRP A 489 1.52 6.60 27.21
C TRP A 489 2.35 5.52 27.91
N TYR A 490 1.88 5.11 29.08
CA TYR A 490 2.43 3.95 29.80
C TYR A 490 1.69 2.69 29.35
N ASN A 491 2.43 1.65 28.98
CA ASN A 491 1.90 0.33 28.63
C ASN A 491 1.63 -0.53 29.86
N LEU A 492 2.34 -0.26 30.96
CA LEU A 492 2.25 -1.02 32.21
C LEU A 492 1.77 -0.09 33.34
N PHE A 493 1.00 -0.64 34.28
CA PHE A 493 0.73 -0.02 35.57
C PHE A 493 2.03 0.15 36.38
N ARG A 494 1.98 0.87 37.51
CA ARG A 494 3.16 0.95 38.39
C ARG A 494 3.48 -0.38 39.06
N SER A 495 2.52 -1.30 39.12
CA SER A 495 2.74 -2.68 39.57
C SER A 495 3.61 -3.52 38.63
N GLY A 496 3.80 -3.07 37.37
CA GLY A 496 4.44 -3.85 36.31
C GLY A 496 3.45 -4.69 35.49
N GLU A 497 2.19 -4.77 35.91
CA GLU A 497 1.14 -5.44 35.13
C GLU A 497 0.79 -4.63 33.88
N GLY A 498 0.44 -5.34 32.79
CA GLY A 498 0.06 -4.71 31.53
C GLY A 498 -1.28 -4.01 31.61
N ASP A 499 -1.35 -2.75 31.15
CA ASP A 499 -2.61 -2.04 30.99
C ASP A 499 -3.26 -2.43 29.66
N TYR A 500 -4.15 -3.42 29.70
CA TYR A 500 -4.87 -3.93 28.53
C TYR A 500 -5.70 -2.87 27.81
N ARG A 501 -6.02 -1.74 28.45
CA ARG A 501 -6.73 -0.65 27.78
C ARG A 501 -5.87 0.02 26.72
N THR A 502 -4.54 -0.04 26.85
CA THR A 502 -3.57 0.60 25.94
C THR A 502 -3.37 -0.14 24.61
N ARG A 503 -4.25 -1.12 24.32
CA ARG A 503 -4.36 -1.72 23.00
C ARG A 503 -4.57 -0.60 21.98
N HIS A 504 -3.70 -0.54 20.98
CA HIS A 504 -3.70 0.56 20.04
C HIS A 504 -3.36 0.10 18.63
N ALA A 505 -3.73 0.93 17.66
CA ALA A 505 -3.56 0.66 16.24
C ALA A 505 -3.14 1.93 15.50
N ALA A 506 -2.47 1.76 14.36
CA ALA A 506 -2.29 2.81 13.37
C ALA A 506 -3.31 2.61 12.25
N CYS A 507 -4.26 3.53 12.13
CA CYS A 507 -5.23 3.54 11.04
C CYS A 507 -4.53 3.61 9.67
N PRO A 508 -5.11 2.99 8.63
CA PRO A 508 -4.66 3.10 7.25
C PRO A 508 -4.48 4.55 6.84
N VAL A 509 -3.38 4.88 6.17
CA VAL A 509 -3.20 6.19 5.57
C VAL A 509 -4.08 6.29 4.32
N LEU A 510 -5.07 7.19 4.33
CA LEU A 510 -5.99 7.40 3.22
C LEU A 510 -5.38 8.30 2.15
N VAL A 511 -4.85 9.46 2.55
CA VAL A 511 -4.13 10.38 1.68
C VAL A 511 -2.88 10.89 2.39
N GLY A 512 -1.73 10.78 1.73
CA GLY A 512 -0.45 11.25 2.25
C GLY A 512 0.52 10.13 2.62
N SER A 513 1.55 10.48 3.38
CA SER A 513 2.53 9.53 3.92
C SER A 513 2.68 9.73 5.41
N LYS A 514 2.57 8.65 6.19
CA LYS A 514 2.83 8.70 7.64
C LYS A 514 4.25 8.24 7.92
N TRP A 515 5.06 9.14 8.46
CA TRP A 515 6.37 8.85 9.03
C TRP A 515 6.26 9.00 10.54
N VAL A 516 6.69 7.97 11.26
CA VAL A 516 6.78 8.01 12.72
C VAL A 516 8.11 7.46 13.18
N SER A 517 8.54 7.87 14.35
CA SER A 517 9.60 7.15 15.06
C SER A 517 9.11 6.74 16.44
N ASN A 518 9.34 5.50 16.82
CA ASN A 518 8.96 4.96 18.12
C ASN A 518 10.18 4.72 19.01
N LYS A 519 10.02 5.02 20.29
CA LYS A 519 10.98 4.70 21.34
C LYS A 519 10.25 3.96 22.46
N TRP A 520 10.69 2.74 22.72
CA TRP A 520 10.16 1.90 23.78
C TRP A 520 11.09 1.90 24.99
N PHE A 521 10.54 2.23 26.15
CA PHE A 521 11.26 2.23 27.42
C PHE A 521 11.02 0.92 28.16
N HIS A 522 12.09 0.28 28.63
CA HIS A 522 11.99 -0.97 29.38
C HIS A 522 11.94 -0.74 30.90
N GLU A 523 11.48 -1.75 31.64
CA GLU A 523 11.38 -1.73 33.12
C GLU A 523 12.73 -1.54 33.80
N ARG A 524 13.77 -2.25 33.33
CA ARG A 524 15.08 -2.21 33.96
C ARG A 524 15.70 -0.83 33.85
N GLY A 525 16.30 -0.34 34.93
CA GLY A 525 16.87 1.01 35.02
C GLY A 525 15.85 2.08 35.41
N GLN A 526 14.56 1.74 35.51
CA GLN A 526 13.52 2.67 35.94
C GLN A 526 13.13 2.49 37.41
N GLU A 527 13.74 1.57 38.15
CA GLU A 527 13.31 1.15 39.49
C GLU A 527 13.22 2.31 40.48
N PHE A 528 14.13 3.28 40.35
CA PHE A 528 14.18 4.49 41.18
C PHE A 528 13.56 5.72 40.52
N LEU A 529 13.31 5.67 39.20
CA LEU A 529 12.71 6.76 38.43
C LEU A 529 11.18 6.63 38.39
N ARG A 530 10.67 5.40 38.45
CA ARG A 530 9.25 5.03 38.41
C ARG A 530 8.97 3.97 39.49
N PRO A 531 8.85 4.37 40.76
CA PRO A 531 8.59 3.43 41.84
C PRO A 531 7.22 2.75 41.69
N CYS A 532 7.14 1.52 42.18
CA CYS A 532 5.93 0.71 42.16
C CYS A 532 4.78 1.35 42.94
N GLY A 533 3.56 1.09 42.50
CA GLY A 533 2.34 1.51 43.16
C GLY A 533 2.05 0.69 44.41
N LEU A 534 1.13 1.16 45.24
CA LEU A 534 0.65 0.41 46.40
C LEU A 534 -0.43 -0.60 46.00
N THR A 535 -1.08 -0.38 44.86
CA THR A 535 -2.08 -1.28 44.27
C THR A 535 -1.72 -1.70 42.85
N GLU A 536 -2.40 -2.73 42.34
CA GLU A 536 -2.17 -3.24 40.98
C GLU A 536 -2.50 -2.23 39.87
N VAL A 537 -3.39 -1.27 40.14
CA VAL A 537 -3.93 -0.30 39.17
C VAL A 537 -3.41 1.13 39.36
N ASP A 538 -2.47 1.31 40.29
CA ASP A 538 -1.83 2.61 40.59
C ASP A 538 -0.87 3.10 39.50
#